data_AF-A0A494YY21-F1
#
_entry.id   AF-A0A494YY21-F1
#
_cell.length_a   1.000
_cell.length_b   1.000
_cell.length_c   1.000
_cell.angle_alpha   90.00
_cell.angle_beta   90.00
_cell.angle_gamma   90.00
#
_symmetry.space_group_name_H-M   'P 1'
#
loop_
_entity.id
_entity.type
_entity.pdbx_description
1 polymer ?
#
loop_
_entity_poly.entity_id
_entity_poly.type
_entity_poly.pdbx_seq_one_letter_code
_entity_poly.pdbx_strand_id
1 'polypeptide(L)' 'MDNSIEYCPFCNSNLQGEPIPKELRKHYGNSTHFTRKIGISSIEEDRVTKWECPDCRQQWDRD' A
#
# COMPACT_ATOMS: atom_id res chain seq x y z
N MET A 1 14.11 -13.38 -3.28
CA MET A 1 13.58 -12.00 -3.28
C MET A 1 12.10 -12.15 -3.08
N ASP A 2 11.64 -12.03 -1.83
CA ASP A 2 10.22 -12.14 -1.50
C ASP A 2 9.45 -11.12 -2.32
N ASN A 3 8.63 -11.62 -3.24
CA ASN A 3 7.60 -10.80 -3.84
C ASN A 3 6.58 -10.55 -2.74
N SER A 4 6.70 -9.42 -2.04
CA SER A 4 5.78 -8.96 -1.00
C SER A 4 4.43 -8.56 -1.60
N ILE A 5 3.80 -9.46 -2.36
CA ILE A 5 2.50 -9.23 -2.97
C ILE A 5 1.49 -9.16 -1.84
N GLU A 6 0.85 -8.01 -1.72
CA GLU A 6 -0.19 -7.77 -0.73
C GLU A 6 -1.56 -7.88 -1.38
N TYR A 7 -2.50 -8.53 -0.70
CA TYR A 7 -3.88 -8.67 -1.14
C TYR A 7 -4.82 -7.97 -0.16
N CYS A 8 -5.95 -7.48 -0.66
CA CYS A 8 -6.99 -6.94 0.19
C CYS A 8 -7.57 -8.05 1.08
N PRO A 9 -7.66 -7.86 2.41
CA PRO A 9 -8.17 -8.89 3.31
C PRO A 9 -9.69 -9.13 3.17
N PHE A 10 -10.40 -8.26 2.44
CA PHE A 10 -11.86 -8.33 2.29
C PHE A 10 -12.31 -8.88 0.95
N CYS A 11 -11.65 -8.48 -0.15
CA CYS A 11 -12.04 -8.88 -1.51
C CYS A 11 -10.95 -9.66 -2.25
N ASN A 12 -9.79 -9.88 -1.62
CA ASN A 12 -8.64 -10.58 -2.19
C ASN A 12 -8.09 -9.95 -3.49
N SER A 13 -8.42 -8.68 -3.76
CA SER A 13 -7.81 -7.94 -4.88
C SER A 13 -6.32 -7.74 -4.65
N ASN A 14 -5.53 -7.83 -5.73
CA ASN A 14 -4.10 -7.58 -5.68
C ASN A 14 -3.84 -6.07 -5.47
N LEU A 15 -3.17 -5.74 -4.36
CA LEU A 15 -2.83 -4.37 -3.97
C LEU A 15 -1.42 -3.97 -4.41
N GLN A 16 -0.73 -4.80 -5.19
CA GLN A 16 0.52 -4.43 -5.85
C GLN A 16 0.24 -3.46 -7.00
N GLY A 17 0.93 -2.32 -6.98
CA GLY A 17 0.85 -1.30 -8.01
C GLY A 17 1.94 -1.43 -9.06
N GLU A 18 2.18 -0.34 -9.77
CA GLU A 18 3.18 -0.27 -10.84
C GLU A 18 4.62 -0.56 -10.34
N PRO A 19 5.50 -1.11 -11.19
CA PRO A 19 6.89 -1.31 -10.84
C PRO A 19 7.58 0.02 -10.56
N ILE A 20 8.40 0.05 -9.51
CA ILE A 20 9.22 1.22 -9.19
C ILE A 20 10.35 1.31 -10.23
N PRO A 21 10.52 2.46 -10.91
CA PRO A 21 11.63 2.69 -11.82
C PRO A 21 12.98 2.37 -11.17
N LYS A 22 13.87 1.66 -11.87
CA LYS A 22 15.13 1.13 -11.30
C LYS A 22 15.98 2.22 -10.61
N GLU A 23 16.04 3.40 -11.21
CA GLU A 23 16.75 4.56 -10.70
C GLU A 23 16.18 5.11 -9.38
N LEU A 24 14.88 4.92 -9.15
CA LEU A 24 14.17 5.37 -7.96
C LEU A 24 14.17 4.34 -6.83
N ARG A 25 14.38 3.05 -7.12
CA ARG A 25 14.30 1.95 -6.12
C ARG A 25 15.14 2.22 -4.87
N LYS A 26 16.32 2.85 -5.02
CA LYS A 26 17.16 3.26 -3.87
C LYS A 26 16.43 4.12 -2.83
N HIS A 27 15.39 4.86 -3.23
CA HIS A 27 14.57 5.72 -2.36
C HIS A 27 13.40 4.97 -1.71
N TYR A 28 13.06 3.78 -2.20
CA TYR A 28 11.91 2.99 -1.76
C TYR A 28 12.32 1.67 -1.09
N GLY A 29 13.56 1.61 -0.59
CA GLY A 29 14.16 0.41 -0.01
C GLY A 29 14.33 -0.71 -1.03
N ASN A 30 14.28 -1.96 -0.58
CA ASN A 30 14.35 -3.14 -1.46
C ASN A 30 13.01 -3.44 -2.19
N SER A 31 12.07 -2.49 -2.21
CA SER A 31 10.76 -2.66 -2.83
C SER A 31 10.87 -2.61 -4.36
N THR A 32 10.06 -3.44 -5.03
CA THR A 32 10.06 -3.54 -6.50
C THR A 32 8.85 -2.86 -7.14
N HIS A 33 7.76 -2.68 -6.39
CA HIS A 33 6.49 -2.13 -6.85
C HIS A 33 5.92 -1.17 -5.80
N PHE A 34 5.11 -0.22 -6.25
CA PHE A 34 4.31 0.63 -5.37
C PHE A 34 3.14 -0.17 -4.77
N THR A 35 2.50 0.37 -3.72
CA THR A 35 1.23 -0.17 -3.20
C THR A 35 0.04 0.59 -3.79
N ARG A 36 -1.07 -0.10 -4.02
CA ARG A 36 -2.37 0.47 -4.41
C ARG A 36 -3.24 0.82 -3.19
N LYS A 37 -2.79 0.53 -1.96
CA LYS A 37 -3.51 0.93 -0.74
C LYS A 37 -3.68 2.44 -0.69
N ILE A 38 -4.87 2.89 -0.35
CA ILE A 38 -5.14 4.31 -0.09
C ILE A 38 -4.91 4.56 1.40
N GLY A 39 -4.02 5.48 1.74
CA GLY A 39 -3.80 5.89 3.12
C GLY A 39 -4.82 6.94 3.56
N ILE A 40 -5.56 6.66 4.62
CA ILE A 40 -6.45 7.63 5.27
C ILE A 40 -5.63 8.30 6.37
N SER A 41 -5.32 9.59 6.18
CA SER A 41 -4.50 10.38 7.11
C SER A 41 -5.33 11.23 8.07
N SER A 42 -4.91 11.29 9.33
CA SER A 42 -5.39 12.26 10.32
C SER A 42 -4.39 13.40 10.42
N ILE A 43 -4.89 14.65 10.35
CA ILE A 43 -4.09 15.85 10.60
C ILE A 43 -3.74 15.94 12.09
N GLU A 44 -4.66 15.55 12.98
CA GLU A 44 -4.45 15.59 14.44
C GLU A 44 -3.35 14.63 14.89
N GLU A 45 -3.26 13.45 14.26
CA GLU A 45 -2.22 12.46 14.57
C GLU A 45 -0.98 12.57 13.66
N ASP A 46 -0.99 13.50 12.69
CA ASP A 46 0.05 13.71 11.66
C ASP A 46 0.50 12.40 10.97
N ARG A 47 -0.45 11.51 10.70
CA ARG A 47 -0.13 10.17 10.17
C ARG A 47 -1.31 9.52 9.45
N VAL A 48 -0.99 8.52 8.63
CA VAL A 48 -1.98 7.55 8.15
C VAL A 48 -2.50 6.77 9.36
N THR A 49 -3.81 6.65 9.52
CA THR A 49 -4.47 5.93 10.62
C THR A 49 -5.21 4.69 10.14
N LYS A 50 -5.61 4.66 8.87
CA LYS A 50 -6.27 3.51 8.23
C LYS A 50 -5.79 3.32 6.80
N TRP A 51 -6.00 2.10 6.30
CA TRP A 51 -5.85 1.75 4.90
C TRP A 51 -7.23 1.51 4.28
N GLU A 52 -7.41 1.91 3.03
CA GLU A 52 -8.60 1.61 2.22
C GLU A 52 -8.21 0.81 0.97
N CYS A 53 -9.02 -0.19 0.64
CA CYS A 53 -8.91 -0.92 -0.62
C CYS A 53 -9.54 -0.09 -1.75
N PRO A 54 -8.81 0.16 -2.87
CA PRO A 54 -9.37 0.92 -3.99
C PRO A 54 -10.50 0.17 -4.72
N ASP A 55 -10.53 -1.16 -4.64
CA ASP A 55 -11.45 -2.00 -5.39
C ASP A 55 -12.77 -2.27 -4.64
N CYS A 56 -12.72 -2.60 -3.34
CA CYS A 56 -13.93 -2.90 -2.54
C CYS A 56 -14.30 -1.83 -1.50
N ARG A 57 -13.49 -0.76 -1.37
CA ARG A 57 -13.70 0.37 -0.44
C ARG A 57 -13.74 0.02 1.05
N GLN A 58 -13.45 -1.22 1.43
CA GLN A 58 -13.31 -1.59 2.83
C GLN A 58 -12.05 -0.95 3.43
N GLN A 59 -12.17 -0.56 4.70
CA GLN A 59 -11.11 0.10 5.47
C GLN A 59 -10.66 -0.79 6.63
N TRP A 60 -9.38 -0.71 6.98
CA TRP A 60 -8.81 -1.38 8.14
C TRP A 60 -7.79 -0.50 8.84
N ASP A 61 -7.63 -0.69 10.15
CA ASP A 61 -6.70 0.10 10.94
C ASP A 61 -5.26 -0.13 10.48
N ARG A 62 -4.48 0.96 10.53
CA ARG A 62 -3.04 0.88 10.37
C ARG A 62 -2.47 0.41 11.70
N ASP A 63 -2.00 -0.84 11.72
CA ASP A 63 -1.29 -1.49 12.84
C ASP A 63 -0.19 -0.59 13.43
#